data_AF-A0A1M6XG48-F1
#
_entry.id   AF-A0A1M6XG48-F1
#
_cell.length_a   1.000
_cell.length_b   1.000
_cell.length_c   1.000
_cell.angle_alpha   90.00
_cell.angle_beta   90.00
_cell.angle_gamma   90.00
#
_symmetry.space_group_name_H-M   'P 1'
#
loop_
_entity.id
_entity.type
_entity.pdbx_description
1 polymer ?
#
loop_
_entity_poly.entity_id
_entity_poly.type
_entity_poly.pdbx_seq_one_letter_code
_entity_poly.pdbx_strand_id
1 'polypeptide(L)'
;MKALLFILFTNFILANALEYTVYDMNGKIQGSFNGELNKYVLSDFAKKNHGSILVKKNFTNKTSAIKNLGQYQLSSVLANNVEKNIYIRLDTLSKENWLEVEKNEIIKICADQKVLAWETSLSSNISNDSCLTFLTPTLIGVDSLRLHFYKDYTPYNINAYSDNNSYEINLAIGMKYLEFKNEEVLLGFNVYGLNQFWGMPIE
;
A
#
# COMPACT_ATOMS: atom_id res chain seq x y z
N MET A 1 59.39 -12.22 7.79
CA MET A 1 58.30 -11.96 8.76
C MET A 1 57.35 -10.96 8.10
N LYS A 2 56.36 -11.37 7.31
CA LYS A 2 54.96 -11.67 7.67
C LYS A 2 54.42 -10.88 8.89
N ALA A 3 53.63 -9.83 8.63
CA ALA A 3 52.41 -9.45 9.36
C ALA A 3 51.76 -8.26 8.61
N LEU A 4 50.87 -8.55 7.64
CA LEU A 4 49.41 -8.50 7.77
C LEU A 4 48.84 -7.07 7.70
N LEU A 5 48.63 -6.65 6.46
CA LEU A 5 47.81 -5.51 6.06
C LEU A 5 46.34 -5.86 6.34
N PHE A 6 45.78 -5.39 7.46
CA PHE A 6 44.36 -5.54 7.77
C PHE A 6 43.56 -4.45 7.04
N ILE A 7 43.14 -4.73 5.81
CA ILE A 7 42.12 -3.93 5.13
C ILE A 7 40.77 -4.32 5.74
N LEU A 8 40.25 -3.46 6.60
CA LEU A 8 38.87 -3.50 7.09
C LEU A 8 37.94 -3.22 5.90
N PHE A 9 37.49 -4.28 5.23
CA PHE A 9 36.30 -4.23 4.39
C PHE A 9 35.09 -4.02 5.31
N THR A 10 34.78 -2.77 5.64
CA THR A 10 33.44 -2.42 6.14
C THR A 10 32.48 -2.56 4.97
N ASN A 11 31.92 -3.76 4.83
CA ASN A 11 30.70 -3.98 4.06
C ASN A 11 29.59 -3.15 4.70
N PHE A 12 29.44 -1.90 4.27
CA PHE A 12 28.19 -1.16 4.44
C PHE A 12 27.17 -1.85 3.55
N ILE A 13 26.49 -2.84 4.10
CA ILE A 13 25.20 -3.27 3.57
C ILE A 13 24.30 -2.05 3.75
N LEU A 14 24.11 -1.28 2.67
CA LEU A 14 23.04 -0.31 2.57
C LEU A 14 21.73 -1.11 2.62
N ALA A 15 21.26 -1.38 3.84
CA ALA A 15 19.90 -1.83 4.04
C ALA A 15 19.01 -0.74 3.45
N ASN A 16 18.29 -1.05 2.37
CA ASN A 16 17.24 -0.19 1.85
C ASN A 16 16.14 -0.13 2.90
N ALA A 17 16.30 0.76 3.87
CA ALA A 17 15.36 0.89 4.96
C ALA A 17 14.09 1.55 4.41
N LEU A 18 12.94 0.92 4.68
CA LEU A 18 11.64 1.43 4.26
C LEU A 18 11.36 2.69 5.07
N GLU A 19 11.27 3.83 4.40
CA GLU A 19 10.96 5.11 5.03
C GLU A 19 9.49 5.46 4.80
N TYR A 20 8.83 5.95 5.84
CA TYR A 20 7.42 6.30 5.84
C TYR A 20 7.21 7.70 6.38
N THR A 21 6.26 8.43 5.81
CA THR A 21 5.77 9.71 6.34
C THR A 21 4.37 9.52 6.88
N VAL A 22 4.13 9.96 8.13
CA VAL A 22 2.85 9.80 8.83
C VAL A 22 2.11 11.13 8.85
N TYR A 23 0.83 11.09 8.47
CA TYR A 23 -0.07 12.23 8.46
C TYR A 23 -1.29 11.95 9.35
N ASP A 24 -1.81 13.00 9.98
CA ASP A 24 -3.12 12.94 10.63
C ASP A 24 -4.28 13.05 9.62
N MET A 25 -5.51 12.97 10.12
CA MET A 25 -6.73 13.10 9.31
C MET A 25 -6.90 14.47 8.63
N ASN A 26 -6.20 15.50 9.09
CA ASN A 26 -6.22 16.84 8.49
C ASN A 26 -5.10 16.99 7.44
N GLY A 27 -4.35 15.93 7.15
CA GLY A 27 -3.22 15.95 6.23
C GLY A 27 -1.98 16.63 6.79
N LYS A 28 -1.89 16.90 8.10
CA LYS A 28 -0.71 17.47 8.73
C LYS A 28 0.32 16.38 9.00
N ILE A 29 1.57 16.65 8.66
CA ILE A 29 2.70 15.74 8.94
C ILE A 29 2.90 15.62 10.45
N GLN A 30 2.92 14.39 10.94
CA GLN A 30 3.09 14.05 12.36
C GLN A 30 4.46 13.44 12.68
N GLY A 31 5.15 12.93 11.66
CA GLY A 31 6.51 12.42 11.77
C GLY A 31 6.91 11.55 10.59
N SER A 32 8.11 11.01 10.65
CA SER A 32 8.58 9.96 9.76
C SER A 32 9.03 8.73 10.57
N PHE A 33 9.02 7.57 9.92
CA PHE A 33 9.44 6.31 10.50
C PHE A 33 10.35 5.58 9.52
N ASN A 34 11.42 4.99 10.03
CA ASN A 34 12.40 4.26 9.23
C ASN A 34 12.53 2.83 9.75
N GLY A 35 12.28 1.85 8.89
CA GLY A 35 12.25 0.43 9.22
C GLY A 35 10.91 -0.21 8.91
N GLU A 36 10.74 -1.45 9.37
CA GLU A 36 9.49 -2.19 9.19
C GLU A 36 8.39 -1.61 10.08
N LEU A 37 7.26 -1.22 9.47
CA LEU A 37 6.11 -0.74 10.22
C LEU A 37 5.58 -1.87 11.10
N ASN A 38 5.54 -1.61 12.40
CA ASN A 38 4.94 -2.52 13.36
C ASN A 38 3.78 -1.86 14.11
N LYS A 39 3.00 -2.72 14.76
CA LYS A 39 1.83 -2.38 15.59
C LYS A 39 2.03 -1.16 16.48
N TYR A 40 3.11 -1.17 17.27
CA TYR A 40 3.26 -0.24 18.38
C TYR A 40 3.43 1.18 17.84
N VAL A 41 4.20 1.30 16.77
CA VAL A 41 4.43 2.56 16.06
C VAL A 41 3.11 3.13 15.53
N LEU A 42 2.32 2.33 14.80
CA LEU A 42 1.04 2.77 14.24
C LEU A 42 0.04 3.18 15.33
N SER A 43 -0.05 2.39 16.39
CA SER A 43 -0.95 2.68 17.52
C SER A 43 -0.56 3.96 18.25
N ASP A 44 0.72 4.20 18.46
CA ASP A 44 1.20 5.40 19.16
C ASP A 44 0.93 6.67 18.35
N PHE A 45 1.14 6.62 17.03
CA PHE A 45 0.76 7.72 16.15
C PHE A 45 -0.76 7.95 16.16
N ALA A 46 -1.57 6.91 16.02
CA ALA A 46 -3.03 7.08 16.00
C ALA A 46 -3.59 7.62 17.34
N LYS A 47 -3.08 7.13 18.48
CA LYS A 47 -3.46 7.64 19.81
C LYS A 47 -3.11 9.11 19.98
N LYS A 48 -1.89 9.50 19.62
CA LYS A 48 -1.43 10.89 19.72
C LYS A 48 -2.27 11.84 18.87
N ASN A 49 -2.80 11.36 17.74
CA ASN A 49 -3.60 12.13 16.81
C ASN A 49 -5.12 11.96 17.00
N HIS A 50 -5.55 11.24 18.05
CA HIS A 50 -6.95 10.97 18.38
C HIS A 50 -7.78 10.40 17.22
N GLY A 51 -7.16 9.65 16.32
CA GLY A 51 -7.81 9.30 15.07
C GLY A 51 -6.98 8.41 14.17
N SER A 52 -7.58 8.12 13.02
CA SER A 52 -6.96 7.33 11.96
C SER A 52 -5.81 8.11 11.34
N ILE A 53 -4.75 7.40 10.95
CA ILE A 53 -3.55 8.00 10.36
C ILE A 53 -3.33 7.51 8.93
N LEU A 54 -2.70 8.36 8.13
CA LEU A 54 -2.24 8.01 6.79
C LEU A 54 -0.73 7.82 6.83
N VAL A 55 -0.28 6.67 6.37
CA VAL A 55 1.13 6.30 6.32
C VAL A 55 1.54 6.19 4.86
N LYS A 56 2.29 7.19 4.38
CA LYS A 56 2.79 7.21 3.01
C LYS A 56 4.16 6.57 2.93
N LYS A 57 4.28 5.52 2.13
CA LYS A 57 5.57 4.88 1.85
C LYS A 57 6.41 5.81 0.97
N ASN A 58 7.57 6.23 1.46
CA ASN A 58 8.49 7.05 0.69
C ASN A 58 9.17 6.17 -0.36
N PHE A 59 8.97 6.49 -1.64
CA PHE A 59 9.79 5.90 -2.70
C PHE A 59 11.10 6.67 -2.80
N THR A 60 12.21 5.99 -2.52
CA THR A 60 13.57 6.46 -2.76
C THR A 60 13.87 6.67 -4.25
N ASN A 61 13.15 5.97 -5.14
CA ASN A 61 13.46 5.92 -6.59
C ASN A 61 12.48 6.64 -7.54
N LYS A 62 11.45 7.34 -7.05
CA LYS A 62 10.58 8.17 -7.93
C LYS A 62 11.22 9.54 -8.12
N THR A 63 11.40 9.96 -9.38
CA THR A 63 11.86 11.30 -9.73
C THR A 63 10.94 12.36 -9.13
N SER A 64 11.51 13.49 -8.71
CA SER A 64 10.79 14.61 -8.05
C SER A 64 9.58 15.09 -8.86
N ALA A 65 9.65 14.99 -10.19
CA ALA A 65 8.57 15.33 -11.11
C ALA A 65 7.31 14.46 -10.91
N ILE A 66 7.47 13.15 -10.68
CA ILE A 66 6.35 12.21 -10.46
C ILE A 66 5.70 12.44 -9.09
N LYS A 67 6.50 12.81 -8.07
CA LYS A 67 6.00 13.14 -6.73
C LYS A 67 5.13 14.40 -6.73
N ASN A 68 5.56 15.45 -7.42
CA ASN A 68 4.83 16.71 -7.50
C ASN A 68 3.54 16.60 -8.32
N LEU A 69 3.54 15.84 -9.42
CA LEU A 69 2.34 15.58 -10.22
C LEU A 69 1.20 14.98 -9.38
N GLY A 70 1.50 13.96 -8.58
CA GLY A 70 0.47 13.29 -7.77
C GLY A 70 -0.20 14.19 -6.73
N GLN A 71 0.54 15.13 -6.13
CA GLN A 71 0.02 15.99 -5.05
C GLN A 71 -0.81 17.17 -5.59
N TYR A 72 -0.39 17.79 -6.70
CA TYR A 72 -1.18 18.81 -7.40
C TYR A 72 -2.42 18.23 -8.09
N GLN A 73 -2.33 17.00 -8.60
CA GLN A 73 -3.48 16.32 -9.17
C GLN A 73 -4.55 16.04 -8.12
N LEU A 74 -4.19 15.52 -6.93
CA LEU A 74 -5.21 15.23 -5.90
C LEU A 74 -6.00 16.47 -5.46
N SER A 75 -5.34 17.61 -5.24
CA SER A 75 -6.00 18.84 -4.80
C SER A 75 -6.88 19.49 -5.87
N SER A 76 -6.46 19.44 -7.14
CA SER A 76 -7.25 19.95 -8.27
C SER A 76 -8.41 19.02 -8.66
N VAL A 77 -8.26 17.72 -8.44
CA VAL A 77 -9.23 16.69 -8.80
C VAL A 77 -10.32 16.51 -7.73
N LEU A 78 -9.97 16.62 -6.44
CA LEU A 78 -10.96 16.69 -5.33
C LEU A 78 -11.92 17.89 -5.44
N ALA A 79 -11.54 18.93 -6.17
CA ALA A 79 -12.36 20.11 -6.37
C ALA A 79 -13.45 19.93 -7.43
N ASN A 80 -13.39 18.93 -8.33
CA ASN A 80 -14.15 18.97 -9.58
C ASN A 80 -14.74 17.67 -10.16
N ASN A 81 -14.64 16.47 -9.56
CA ASN A 81 -15.05 15.24 -10.29
C ASN A 81 -15.85 14.19 -9.50
N VAL A 82 -16.57 13.38 -10.29
CA VAL A 82 -17.34 12.18 -9.90
C VAL A 82 -16.42 11.16 -9.22
N GLU A 83 -16.76 10.81 -7.97
CA GLU A 83 -16.03 9.87 -7.14
C GLU A 83 -16.66 8.49 -7.22
N LYS A 84 -15.87 7.46 -7.56
CA LYS A 84 -16.31 6.07 -7.42
C LYS A 84 -16.17 5.67 -5.96
N ASN A 85 -17.30 5.40 -5.34
CA ASN A 85 -17.39 4.97 -3.95
C ASN A 85 -17.32 3.45 -3.87
N ILE A 86 -16.42 2.95 -3.04
CA ILE A 86 -16.26 1.52 -2.75
C ILE A 86 -16.43 1.33 -1.25
N TYR A 87 -17.39 0.48 -0.89
CA TYR A 87 -17.62 0.10 0.50
C TYR A 87 -17.03 -1.27 0.78
N ILE A 88 -16.31 -1.36 1.89
CA ILE A 88 -15.62 -2.55 2.33
C ILE A 88 -16.18 -2.95 3.69
N ARG A 89 -16.56 -4.22 3.83
CA ARG A 89 -16.98 -4.78 5.12
C ARG A 89 -15.91 -5.71 5.66
N LEU A 90 -15.52 -5.48 6.91
CA LEU A 90 -14.44 -6.21 7.55
C LEU A 90 -14.69 -7.73 7.61
N ASP A 91 -15.94 -8.14 7.79
CA ASP A 91 -16.37 -9.54 7.84
C ASP A 91 -16.20 -10.29 6.51
N THR A 92 -16.20 -9.55 5.39
CA THR A 92 -16.02 -10.11 4.04
C THR A 92 -14.60 -9.99 3.50
N LEU A 93 -13.69 -9.32 4.22
CA LEU A 93 -12.37 -8.98 3.71
C LEU A 93 -11.41 -10.18 3.83
N SER A 94 -10.91 -10.70 2.71
CA SER A 94 -9.79 -11.66 2.74
C SER A 94 -8.47 -10.94 3.01
N LYS A 95 -7.41 -11.68 3.37
CA LYS A 95 -6.08 -11.08 3.62
C LYS A 95 -5.57 -10.24 2.45
N GLU A 96 -5.86 -10.69 1.23
CA GLU A 96 -5.59 -9.99 -0.01
C GLU A 96 -6.88 -9.91 -0.81
N ASN A 97 -7.21 -8.72 -1.32
CA ASN A 97 -8.39 -8.46 -2.16
C ASN A 97 -7.94 -7.74 -3.42
N TRP A 98 -8.68 -7.92 -4.50
CA TRP A 98 -8.40 -7.26 -5.78
C TRP A 98 -9.56 -6.36 -6.17
N LEU A 99 -9.24 -5.12 -6.52
CA LEU A 99 -10.19 -4.15 -7.05
C LEU A 99 -9.71 -3.67 -8.42
N GLU A 100 -10.60 -3.74 -9.39
CA GLU A 100 -10.35 -3.17 -10.71
C GLU A 100 -10.76 -1.69 -10.74
N VAL A 101 -9.83 -0.85 -11.17
CA VAL A 101 -10.00 0.61 -11.19
C VAL A 101 -9.47 1.17 -12.51
N GLU A 102 -10.05 2.26 -12.98
CA GLU A 102 -9.58 2.91 -14.20
C GLU A 102 -8.41 3.86 -13.91
N LYS A 103 -7.66 4.23 -14.94
CA LYS A 103 -6.59 5.25 -14.82
C LYS A 103 -7.19 6.63 -14.55
N ASN A 104 -6.54 7.44 -13.71
CA ASN A 104 -6.95 8.80 -13.37
C ASN A 104 -8.36 8.92 -12.75
N GLU A 105 -8.91 7.82 -12.25
CA GLU A 105 -10.16 7.79 -11.51
C GLU A 105 -9.93 8.20 -10.05
N ILE A 106 -10.85 9.00 -9.50
CA ILE A 106 -10.90 9.24 -8.05
C ILE A 106 -11.68 8.09 -7.42
N ILE A 107 -11.02 7.41 -6.50
CA ILE A 107 -11.66 6.38 -5.69
C ILE A 107 -11.76 6.88 -4.26
N LYS A 108 -12.93 6.69 -3.66
CA LYS A 108 -13.08 6.70 -2.21
C LYS A 108 -13.42 5.32 -1.72
N ILE A 109 -12.56 4.79 -0.87
CA ILE A 109 -12.77 3.52 -0.20
C ILE A 109 -13.17 3.82 1.23
N CYS A 110 -14.30 3.28 1.66
CA CYS A 110 -14.80 3.37 3.03
C CYS A 110 -14.94 1.98 3.64
N ALA A 111 -14.34 1.77 4.81
CA ALA A 111 -14.61 0.61 5.65
C ALA A 111 -15.87 0.84 6.50
N ASP A 112 -16.55 -0.25 6.86
CA ASP A 112 -17.69 -0.26 7.79
C ASP A 112 -17.29 -0.01 9.26
N GLN A 113 -16.00 0.02 9.56
CA GLN A 113 -15.44 0.27 10.88
C GLN A 113 -14.33 1.32 10.84
N LYS A 114 -13.95 1.84 12.03
CA LYS A 114 -12.81 2.74 12.17
C LYS A 114 -11.51 2.03 11.82
N VAL A 115 -10.75 2.61 10.91
CA VAL A 115 -9.43 2.14 10.49
C VAL A 115 -8.39 2.75 11.41
N LEU A 116 -7.42 1.97 11.90
CA LEU A 116 -6.29 2.48 12.66
C LEU A 116 -5.36 3.30 11.75
N ALA A 117 -4.95 2.69 10.63
CA ALA A 117 -4.03 3.29 9.69
C ALA A 117 -4.32 2.83 8.26
N TRP A 118 -4.13 3.76 7.33
CA TRP A 118 -4.05 3.49 5.89
C TRP A 118 -2.58 3.56 5.49
N GLU A 119 -1.98 2.44 5.08
CA GLU A 119 -0.65 2.42 4.48
C GLU A 119 -0.79 2.39 2.96
N THR A 120 -0.17 3.35 2.28
CA THR A 120 -0.22 3.41 0.82
C THR A 120 0.95 4.17 0.22
N SER A 121 1.20 3.86 -1.03
CA SER A 121 2.13 4.48 -1.94
C SER A 121 1.50 5.64 -2.75
N LEU A 122 0.16 5.68 -2.78
CA LEU A 122 -0.64 6.55 -3.63
C LEU A 122 -0.81 7.96 -3.07
N SER A 123 -1.02 8.90 -4.00
CA SER A 123 -1.48 10.24 -3.64
C SER A 123 -2.91 10.15 -3.11
N SER A 124 -3.04 10.34 -1.81
CA SER A 124 -4.24 10.05 -1.05
C SER A 124 -4.45 11.04 0.10
N ASN A 125 -5.70 11.11 0.55
CA ASN A 125 -6.17 11.87 1.70
C ASN A 125 -7.19 11.07 2.52
N ILE A 126 -7.12 11.18 3.83
CA ILE A 126 -8.15 10.61 4.72
C ILE A 126 -9.32 11.59 4.78
N SER A 127 -10.53 11.11 4.48
CA SER A 127 -11.74 11.93 4.57
C SER A 127 -12.36 11.88 5.97
N ASN A 128 -12.24 10.74 6.65
CA ASN A 128 -12.66 10.52 8.04
C ASN A 128 -12.00 9.23 8.58
N ASP A 129 -12.38 8.81 9.78
CA ASP A 129 -11.81 7.63 10.44
C ASP A 129 -12.00 6.28 9.72
N SER A 130 -12.79 6.23 8.66
CA SER A 130 -13.12 5.00 7.93
C SER A 130 -12.90 5.12 6.42
N CYS A 131 -12.61 6.31 5.89
CA CYS A 131 -12.59 6.54 4.45
C CYS A 131 -11.26 7.15 3.97
N LEU A 132 -10.69 6.54 2.94
CA LEU A 132 -9.53 7.04 2.19
C LEU A 132 -9.97 7.42 0.78
N THR A 133 -9.61 8.62 0.35
CA THR A 133 -9.75 9.06 -1.03
C THR A 133 -8.39 9.11 -1.69
N PHE A 134 -8.27 8.57 -2.90
CA PHE A 134 -7.03 8.60 -3.65
C PHE A 134 -7.28 8.73 -5.15
N LEU A 135 -6.28 9.25 -5.84
CA LEU A 135 -6.24 9.27 -7.29
C LEU A 135 -5.48 8.05 -7.78
N THR A 136 -6.11 7.28 -8.66
CA THR A 136 -5.44 6.16 -9.32
C THR A 136 -4.34 6.67 -10.27
N PRO A 137 -3.23 5.93 -10.39
CA PRO A 137 -2.15 6.29 -11.31
C PRO A 137 -2.59 6.40 -12.78
N THR A 138 -1.86 7.21 -13.55
CA THR A 138 -1.98 7.30 -15.01
C THR A 138 -1.46 6.06 -15.73
N LEU A 139 -0.59 5.27 -15.08
CA LEU A 139 0.06 4.11 -15.66
C LEU A 139 -0.73 2.84 -15.36
N ILE A 140 -0.80 1.94 -16.34
CA ILE A 140 -1.34 0.59 -16.16
C ILE A 140 -0.40 -0.18 -15.24
N GLY A 141 -0.96 -0.90 -14.28
CA GLY A 141 -0.17 -1.70 -13.35
C GLY A 141 -0.95 -2.09 -12.11
N VAL A 142 -0.19 -2.50 -11.08
CA VAL A 142 -0.72 -2.84 -9.77
C VAL A 142 -0.15 -1.88 -8.74
N ASP A 143 -1.02 -1.35 -7.89
CA ASP A 143 -0.63 -0.65 -6.66
C ASP A 143 -1.38 -1.29 -5.49
N SER A 144 -0.96 -1.04 -4.26
CA SER A 144 -1.62 -1.61 -3.09
C SER A 144 -1.91 -0.61 -1.98
N LEU A 145 -3.00 -0.89 -1.29
CA LEU A 145 -3.46 -0.21 -0.09
C LEU A 145 -3.49 -1.25 1.02
N ARG A 146 -2.90 -0.92 2.17
CA ARG A 146 -3.01 -1.77 3.34
C ARG A 146 -3.81 -1.07 4.43
N LEU A 147 -4.81 -1.76 4.92
CA LEU A 147 -5.73 -1.30 5.95
C LEU A 147 -5.38 -2.00 7.24
N HIS A 148 -5.25 -1.22 8.30
CA HIS A 148 -4.94 -1.69 9.63
C HIS A 148 -6.16 -1.44 10.51
N PHE A 149 -6.74 -2.47 11.13
CA PHE A 149 -7.88 -2.32 12.05
C PHE A 149 -7.47 -2.53 13.51
N TYR A 150 -8.27 -1.98 14.42
CA TYR A 150 -8.19 -2.33 15.84
C TYR A 150 -8.60 -3.81 16.03
N LYS A 151 -8.00 -4.48 17.02
CA LYS A 151 -8.13 -5.92 17.27
C LYS A 151 -9.58 -6.30 17.61
N ASP A 152 -10.28 -5.46 18.36
CA ASP A 152 -11.64 -5.68 18.81
C ASP A 152 -12.30 -4.33 19.09
N TYR A 153 -13.36 -3.94 18.37
CA TYR A 153 -14.16 -2.77 18.74
C TYR A 153 -15.09 -3.16 19.90
N THR A 154 -14.50 -3.44 21.07
CA THR A 154 -15.24 -3.39 22.34
C THR A 154 -15.06 -1.98 22.90
N PRO A 155 -16.14 -1.28 23.30
CA PRO A 155 -16.09 0.13 23.70
C PRO A 155 -15.17 0.43 24.91
N TYR A 156 -14.62 -0.61 25.56
CA TYR A 156 -13.75 -0.51 26.72
C TYR A 156 -12.28 -0.88 26.46
N ASN A 157 -11.90 -1.31 25.26
CA ASN A 157 -10.50 -1.69 24.98
C ASN A 157 -10.04 -1.33 23.55
N ILE A 158 -10.09 -0.04 23.24
CA ILE A 158 -9.68 0.62 21.98
C ILE A 158 -8.17 0.48 21.62
N ASN A 159 -7.38 -0.33 22.34
CA ASN A 159 -5.91 -0.23 22.32
C ASN A 159 -5.16 -1.51 21.95
N ALA A 160 -5.84 -2.57 21.52
CA ALA A 160 -5.18 -3.76 21.03
C ALA A 160 -5.22 -3.77 19.50
N TYR A 161 -4.08 -4.05 18.85
CA TYR A 161 -3.95 -4.33 17.41
C TYR A 161 -3.29 -5.72 17.25
N SER A 162 -3.54 -6.39 16.13
CA SER A 162 -2.89 -7.66 15.73
C SER A 162 -2.63 -7.60 14.23
N ASP A 163 -1.52 -8.15 13.74
CA ASP A 163 -1.26 -8.28 12.30
C ASP A 163 -2.31 -9.18 11.60
N ASN A 164 -3.07 -9.94 12.38
CA ASN A 164 -4.25 -10.66 11.92
C ASN A 164 -5.38 -9.72 11.47
N ASN A 165 -5.34 -8.43 11.81
CA ASN A 165 -6.35 -7.43 11.42
C ASN A 165 -5.80 -6.40 10.42
N SER A 166 -4.76 -6.79 9.68
CA SER A 166 -4.29 -6.07 8.50
C SER A 166 -4.73 -6.77 7.23
N TYR A 167 -5.17 -5.98 6.26
CA TYR A 167 -5.71 -6.46 4.99
C TYR A 167 -5.12 -5.65 3.85
N GLU A 168 -4.79 -6.33 2.77
CA GLU A 168 -4.27 -5.71 1.56
C GLU A 168 -5.35 -5.67 0.49
N ILE A 169 -5.41 -4.53 -0.19
CA ILE A 169 -6.23 -4.29 -1.37
C ILE A 169 -5.29 -3.96 -2.50
N ASN A 170 -5.19 -4.89 -3.44
CA ASN A 170 -4.48 -4.73 -4.69
C ASN A 170 -5.39 -4.05 -5.70
N LEU A 171 -4.89 -3.00 -6.33
CA LEU A 171 -5.59 -2.23 -7.34
C LEU A 171 -5.06 -2.63 -8.72
N ALA A 172 -5.89 -3.31 -9.52
CA ALA A 172 -5.61 -3.58 -10.92
C ALA A 172 -6.00 -2.34 -11.75
N ILE A 173 -5.01 -1.50 -12.08
CA ILE A 173 -5.24 -0.18 -12.68
C ILE A 173 -5.23 -0.28 -14.20
N GLY A 174 -6.35 0.09 -14.84
CA GLY A 174 -6.48 0.19 -16.29
C GLY A 174 -6.36 -1.15 -17.03
N MET A 175 -6.60 -2.27 -16.33
CA MET A 175 -6.45 -3.63 -16.88
C MET A 175 -7.71 -4.15 -17.59
N LYS A 176 -8.86 -3.50 -17.41
CA LYS A 176 -10.17 -3.91 -17.95
C LYS A 176 -10.21 -4.18 -19.46
N TYR A 177 -9.37 -3.47 -20.21
CA TYR A 177 -9.30 -3.55 -21.66
C TYR A 177 -8.10 -4.36 -22.17
N LEU A 178 -7.35 -5.00 -21.28
CA LEU A 178 -6.29 -5.92 -21.67
C LEU A 178 -6.90 -7.28 -22.00
N GLU A 179 -7.00 -7.58 -23.29
CA GLU A 179 -7.42 -8.88 -23.77
C GLU A 179 -6.18 -9.73 -24.05
N PHE A 180 -5.79 -10.58 -23.10
CA PHE A 180 -4.60 -11.45 -23.20
C PHE A 180 -4.81 -12.66 -24.13
N LYS A 181 -5.38 -12.46 -25.32
CA LYS A 181 -5.49 -13.53 -26.31
C LYS A 181 -4.10 -13.80 -26.90
N ASN A 182 -3.60 -15.02 -26.68
CA ASN A 182 -2.33 -15.56 -27.19
C ASN A 182 -1.04 -14.96 -26.57
N GLU A 183 -1.11 -14.37 -25.38
CA GLU A 183 0.12 -13.99 -24.66
C GLU A 183 0.64 -15.15 -23.79
N GLU A 184 1.91 -15.52 -23.96
CA GLU A 184 2.62 -16.38 -23.02
C GLU A 184 2.89 -15.59 -21.72
N VAL A 185 1.99 -15.71 -20.75
CA VAL A 185 2.17 -15.06 -19.45
C VAL A 185 3.15 -15.88 -18.61
N LEU A 186 4.35 -15.35 -18.41
CA LEU A 186 5.31 -15.86 -17.43
C LEU A 186 4.87 -15.44 -16.03
N LEU A 187 4.00 -16.25 -15.43
CA LEU A 187 3.64 -16.08 -14.03
C LEU A 187 4.88 -16.40 -13.17
N GLY A 188 5.06 -15.74 -12.03
CA GLY A 188 6.29 -15.84 -11.21
C GLY A 188 6.61 -17.23 -10.63
N PHE A 189 5.77 -18.23 -10.91
CA PHE A 189 5.98 -19.65 -10.62
C PHE A 189 6.33 -20.49 -11.87
N ASN A 190 6.38 -19.88 -13.06
CA ASN A 190 7.05 -20.43 -14.23
C ASN A 190 8.55 -20.36 -13.98
N VAL A 191 9.05 -21.30 -13.19
CA VAL A 191 10.47 -21.54 -13.04
C VAL A 191 11.00 -21.90 -14.43
N TYR A 192 11.79 -20.99 -15.02
CA TYR A 192 12.63 -21.29 -16.17
C TYR A 192 13.62 -22.38 -15.77
N GLY A 193 13.22 -23.64 -15.97
CA GLY A 193 14.06 -24.79 -15.71
C GLY A 193 13.31 -25.98 -15.17
N LEU A 194 12.39 -26.55 -15.95
CA LEU A 194 12.10 -27.99 -15.96
C LEU A 194 11.52 -28.37 -17.32
N ASN A 195 12.28 -28.09 -18.38
CA ASN A 195 12.13 -28.83 -19.62
C ASN A 195 12.78 -30.20 -19.40
N GLN A 196 12.02 -31.12 -18.80
CA GLN A 196 12.12 -32.58 -18.87
C GLN A 196 11.23 -33.15 -17.76
N PHE A 197 9.97 -33.46 -18.07
CA PHE A 197 9.46 -34.84 -17.99
C PHE A 197 7.97 -34.90 -18.33
N TRP A 198 7.69 -35.72 -19.35
CA TRP A 198 6.40 -36.24 -19.81
C TRP A 198 5.48 -35.27 -20.56
N GLY A 199 5.74 -35.17 -21.86
CA GLY A 199 4.64 -35.16 -22.80
C GLY A 199 3.89 -36.49 -22.73
N MET A 200 2.56 -36.41 -22.67
CA MET A 200 1.69 -37.42 -23.26
C MET A 200 0.52 -36.69 -23.94
N PRO A 201 0.11 -37.14 -25.14
CA PRO A 201 -1.12 -36.69 -25.76
C PRO A 201 -2.32 -37.29 -25.00
N ILE A 202 -3.39 -36.51 -24.90
CA ILE A 202 -4.68 -36.97 -24.43
C ILE A 202 -5.39 -37.55 -25.67
N GLU A 203 -5.79 -38.83 -25.59
CA GLU A 203 -6.77 -39.44 -26.50
C GLU A 203 -8.16 -38.81 -26.32
#